data_AF-A0A7Y7UL83-F1
#
_entry.id   AF-A0A7Y7UL83-F1
#
_cell.length_a   1.000
_cell.length_b   1.000
_cell.length_c   1.000
_cell.angle_alpha   90.00
_cell.angle_beta   90.00
_cell.angle_gamma   90.00
#
_symmetry.space_group_name_H-M   'P 1'
#
loop_
_entity.id
_entity.type
_entity.pdbx_description
1 polymer ?
#
loop_
_entity_poly.entity_id
_entity_poly.type
_entity_poly.pdbx_seq_one_letter_code
_entity_poly.pdbx_strand_id
1 'polypeptide(L)'
;MIEFLLEVFYDIIFEFLLAPIFMPEFDLSTSPKFNGFRMVLTSLIDGGITAAGAWLLIESLTADPISIMIVFVAAMLLLAGLFMWYRVSIRFFNYRRALAKERAEKIAAEKPYQEL
;
A
#
# COMPACT_ATOMS: atom_id res chain seq x y z
N MET A 1 -13.14 -3.04 -31.24
CA MET A 1 -11.75 -2.51 -31.25
C MET A 1 -11.53 -1.54 -30.09
N ILE A 2 -12.40 -0.53 -29.91
CA ILE A 2 -12.34 0.41 -28.77
C ILE A 2 -12.61 -0.27 -27.43
N GLU A 3 -13.63 -1.15 -27.34
CA GLU A 3 -13.89 -1.94 -26.12
C GLU A 3 -12.70 -2.83 -25.72
N PHE A 4 -12.10 -3.56 -26.67
CA PHE A 4 -10.91 -4.38 -26.42
C PHE A 4 -9.71 -3.56 -25.93
N LEU A 5 -9.49 -2.36 -26.49
CA LEU A 5 -8.44 -1.44 -26.03
C LEU A 5 -8.71 -0.93 -24.62
N LEU A 6 -9.96 -0.64 -24.28
CA LEU A 6 -10.38 -0.23 -22.94
C LEU A 6 -10.21 -1.36 -21.92
N GLU A 7 -10.56 -2.58 -22.29
CA GLU A 7 -10.43 -3.77 -21.45
C GLU A 7 -8.96 -4.07 -21.13
N VAL A 8 -8.09 -4.07 -22.15
CA VAL A 8 -6.64 -4.23 -21.99
C VAL A 8 -6.04 -3.08 -21.16
N PHE A 9 -6.49 -1.85 -21.38
CA PHE A 9 -6.03 -0.70 -20.62
C PHE A 9 -6.46 -0.78 -19.15
N TYR A 10 -7.68 -1.26 -18.89
CA TYR A 10 -8.19 -1.47 -17.53
C TYR A 10 -7.43 -2.59 -16.82
N ASP A 11 -7.18 -3.72 -17.49
CA ASP A 11 -6.39 -4.82 -16.94
C ASP A 11 -4.95 -4.39 -16.62
N ILE A 12 -4.30 -3.66 -17.54
CA ILE A 12 -2.95 -3.14 -17.30
C ILE A 12 -2.94 -2.16 -16.12
N ILE A 13 -3.90 -1.24 -16.06
CA ILE A 13 -3.99 -0.32 -14.92
C ILE A 13 -4.29 -1.07 -13.63
N PHE A 14 -5.16 -2.07 -13.68
CA PHE A 14 -5.54 -2.83 -12.51
C PHE A 14 -4.37 -3.68 -11.99
N GLU A 15 -3.69 -4.45 -12.84
CA GLU A 15 -2.58 -5.33 -12.44
C GLU A 15 -1.30 -4.57 -12.10
N PHE A 16 -0.96 -3.50 -12.84
CA PHE A 16 0.32 -2.82 -12.67
C PHE A 16 0.25 -1.57 -11.80
N LEU A 17 -0.94 -0.95 -11.69
CA LEU A 17 -1.13 0.24 -10.88
C LEU A 17 -1.94 -0.07 -9.62
N LEU A 18 -3.17 -0.58 -9.74
CA LEU A 18 -4.09 -0.69 -8.60
C LEU A 18 -3.76 -1.86 -7.66
N ALA A 19 -3.49 -3.06 -8.18
CA ALA A 19 -3.20 -4.23 -7.37
C ALA A 19 -1.91 -4.08 -6.54
N PRO A 20 -0.80 -3.53 -7.06
CA PRO A 20 0.41 -3.27 -6.28
C PRO A 20 0.22 -2.16 -5.24
N ILE A 21 -0.80 -1.32 -5.40
CA ILE A 21 -1.17 -0.24 -4.46
C ILE A 21 -2.09 -0.79 -3.36
N PHE A 22 -3.16 -1.51 -3.70
CA PHE A 22 -4.13 -1.99 -2.69
C PHE A 22 -3.69 -3.30 -2.01
N MET A 23 -2.81 -4.06 -2.67
CA MET A 23 -2.23 -5.29 -2.15
C MET A 23 -0.73 -5.38 -2.49
N PRO A 24 0.11 -4.48 -1.95
CA PRO A 24 1.54 -4.56 -2.21
C PRO A 24 2.09 -5.89 -1.73
N GLU A 25 2.82 -6.53 -2.64
CA GLU A 25 3.68 -7.67 -2.37
C GLU A 25 5.11 -7.17 -2.27
N PHE A 26 5.76 -7.48 -1.15
CA PHE A 26 7.14 -7.14 -0.87
C PHE A 26 7.97 -8.42 -0.93
N ASP A 27 8.75 -8.57 -2.00
CA ASP A 27 9.57 -9.76 -2.25
C ASP A 27 11.06 -9.42 -2.20
N LEU A 28 11.87 -10.33 -1.66
CA LEU A 28 13.34 -10.26 -1.67
C LEU A 28 13.93 -10.37 -3.07
N SER A 29 13.23 -11.00 -4.03
CA SER A 29 13.66 -11.04 -5.44
C SER A 29 13.68 -9.66 -6.10
N THR A 30 12.87 -8.74 -5.57
CA THR A 30 12.66 -7.41 -6.12
C THR A 30 13.59 -6.39 -5.46
N SER A 31 14.00 -5.36 -6.19
CA SER A 31 14.96 -4.38 -5.65
C SER A 31 14.43 -3.72 -4.37
N PRO A 32 15.26 -3.55 -3.31
CA PRO A 32 14.81 -2.91 -2.08
C PRO A 32 14.30 -1.48 -2.25
N LYS A 33 14.83 -0.76 -3.24
CA LYS A 33 14.36 0.60 -3.60
C LYS A 33 12.94 0.57 -4.15
N PHE A 34 12.63 -0.41 -5.00
CA PHE A 34 11.30 -0.55 -5.60
C PHE A 34 10.26 -1.00 -4.57
N ASN A 35 10.61 -1.93 -3.67
CA ASN A 35 9.75 -2.27 -2.53
C ASN A 35 9.50 -1.06 -1.61
N GLY A 36 10.52 -0.23 -1.37
CA GLY A 36 10.36 1.03 -0.64
C GLY A 36 9.44 2.02 -1.36
N PHE A 37 9.57 2.16 -2.67
CA PHE A 37 8.68 3.00 -3.48
C PHE A 37 7.22 2.54 -3.40
N ARG A 38 6.96 1.23 -3.55
CA ARG A 38 5.62 0.64 -3.41
C ARG A 38 5.00 0.92 -2.04
N MET A 39 5.80 0.81 -0.98
CA MET A 39 5.37 1.12 0.39
C MET A 39 4.91 2.58 0.51
N VAL A 40 5.72 3.53 0.01
CA VAL A 40 5.40 4.97 0.06
C VAL A 40 4.17 5.28 -0.76
N LEU A 41 4.08 4.76 -1.99
CA LEU A 41 2.94 4.99 -2.87
C LEU A 41 1.64 4.48 -2.25
N THR A 42 1.66 3.26 -1.69
CA THR A 42 0.50 2.68 -1.02
C THR A 42 0.09 3.52 0.19
N SER A 43 1.07 3.92 1.01
CA SER A 43 0.82 4.73 2.21
C SER A 43 0.23 6.10 1.87
N LEU A 44 0.64 6.70 0.74
CA LEU A 44 0.10 7.97 0.26
C LEU A 44 -1.38 7.83 -0.13
N ILE A 45 -1.75 6.72 -0.77
CA ILE A 45 -3.11 6.46 -1.22
C ILE A 45 -4.02 6.12 -0.04
N ASP A 46 -3.55 5.26 0.87
CA ASP A 46 -4.24 4.96 2.13
C ASP A 46 -4.46 6.24 2.96
N GLY A 47 -3.43 7.09 3.02
CA GLY A 47 -3.50 8.40 3.65
C GLY A 47 -4.53 9.32 2.97
N GLY A 48 -4.58 9.33 1.64
CA GLY A 48 -5.57 10.07 0.86
C GLY A 48 -7.01 9.60 1.11
N ILE A 49 -7.24 8.29 1.16
CA ILE A 49 -8.55 7.69 1.48
C ILE A 49 -8.96 8.06 2.90
N THR A 50 -8.03 7.95 3.85
CA THR A 50 -8.27 8.32 5.26
C THR A 50 -8.58 9.81 5.38
N ALA A 51 -7.82 10.67 4.71
CA ALA A 51 -8.03 12.11 4.70
C ALA A 51 -9.39 12.50 4.07
N ALA A 52 -9.79 11.84 2.98
CA ALA A 52 -11.10 12.02 2.37
C ALA A 52 -12.24 11.61 3.32
N GLY A 53 -12.08 10.49 4.03
CA GLY A 53 -13.04 10.07 5.06
C GLY A 53 -13.12 11.07 6.22
N ALA A 54 -11.99 11.57 6.71
CA ALA A 54 -11.94 12.58 7.76
C ALA A 54 -12.60 13.90 7.31
N TRP A 55 -12.28 14.35 6.10
CA TRP A 55 -12.85 15.55 5.50
C TRP A 55 -14.38 15.45 5.39
N LEU A 56 -14.88 14.35 4.82
CA LEU A 56 -16.33 14.13 4.68
C LEU A 56 -17.03 14.07 6.03
N LEU A 57 -16.40 13.50 7.07
CA LEU A 57 -16.95 13.55 8.43
C LEU A 57 -17.06 14.97 8.93
N ILE A 58 -16.00 15.78 8.81
CA ILE A 58 -15.99 17.18 9.25
C ILE A 58 -17.09 17.96 8.54
N GLU A 59 -17.15 17.88 7.21
CA GLU A 59 -18.18 18.54 6.39
C GLU A 59 -19.59 18.10 6.80
N SER A 60 -19.80 16.81 7.05
CA SER A 60 -21.11 16.28 7.46
C SER A 60 -21.56 16.77 8.83
N LEU A 61 -20.62 17.04 9.74
CA LEU A 61 -20.90 17.58 11.08
C LEU A 61 -21.24 19.06 11.05
N THR A 62 -20.77 19.78 10.03
CA THR A 62 -21.08 21.20 9.81
C THR A 62 -22.30 21.44 8.92
N ALA A 63 -22.83 20.39 8.30
CA ALA A 63 -24.02 20.47 7.44
C ALA A 63 -25.32 20.39 8.26
N ASP A 64 -26.32 21.21 7.89
CA ASP A 64 -27.67 21.15 8.44
C ASP A 64 -28.70 21.00 7.29
N PRO A 65 -29.48 19.90 7.23
CA PRO A 65 -29.48 18.76 8.14
C PRO A 65 -28.29 17.80 7.94
N ILE A 66 -27.87 17.14 9.01
CA ILE A 66 -26.84 16.09 8.96
C ILE A 66 -27.33 14.93 8.11
N SER A 67 -26.56 14.56 7.08
CA SER A 67 -26.82 13.39 6.26
C SER A 67 -26.15 12.15 6.85
N ILE A 68 -26.95 11.25 7.44
CA ILE A 68 -26.48 9.96 7.98
C ILE A 68 -25.75 9.14 6.92
N MET A 69 -26.19 9.21 5.67
CA MET A 69 -25.54 8.52 4.54
C MET A 69 -24.11 9.02 4.33
N ILE A 70 -23.88 10.33 4.39
CA ILE A 70 -22.53 10.91 4.23
C ILE A 70 -21.64 10.50 5.41
N VAL A 71 -22.18 10.55 6.64
CA VAL A 71 -21.46 10.10 7.85
C VAL A 71 -21.03 8.64 7.72
N PHE A 72 -21.93 7.77 7.23
CA PHE A 72 -21.63 6.35 7.02
C PHE A 72 -20.54 6.14 5.98
N VAL A 73 -20.62 6.81 4.82
CA VAL A 73 -19.60 6.75 3.77
C VAL A 73 -18.25 7.23 4.30
N ALA A 74 -18.24 8.32 5.06
CA ALA A 74 -17.03 8.90 5.63
C ALA A 74 -16.37 7.96 6.65
N ALA A 75 -17.16 7.30 7.51
CA ALA A 75 -16.67 6.27 8.43
C ALA A 75 -16.12 5.04 7.69
N MET A 76 -16.75 4.60 6.61
CA MET A 76 -16.26 3.49 5.79
C MET A 76 -14.90 3.82 5.15
N LEU A 77 -14.73 5.04 4.63
CA LEU A 77 -13.46 5.49 4.04
C LEU A 77 -12.34 5.54 5.09
N LEU A 78 -12.62 6.07 6.28
CA LEU A 78 -11.65 6.07 7.38
C LEU A 78 -11.20 4.66 7.76
N LEU A 79 -12.16 3.74 7.94
CA LEU A 79 -11.85 2.36 8.29
C LEU A 79 -11.07 1.66 7.18
N ALA A 80 -11.44 1.88 5.91
CA ALA A 80 -10.74 1.31 4.77
C ALA A 80 -9.28 1.77 4.71
N GLY A 81 -9.04 3.09 4.79
CA GLY A 81 -7.70 3.66 4.76
C GLY A 81 -6.82 3.20 5.93
N LEU A 82 -7.37 3.22 7.16
CA LEU A 82 -6.64 2.74 8.35
C LEU A 82 -6.31 1.25 8.29
N PHE A 83 -7.26 0.43 7.82
CA PHE A 83 -7.06 -1.01 7.70
C PHE A 83 -5.99 -1.36 6.66
N MET A 84 -6.03 -0.70 5.50
CA MET A 84 -5.01 -0.88 4.46
C MET A 84 -3.63 -0.46 4.98
N TRP A 85 -3.54 0.71 5.62
CA TRP A 85 -2.29 1.20 6.18
C TRP A 85 -1.67 0.24 7.21
N TYR A 86 -2.48 -0.31 8.11
CA TYR A 86 -2.05 -1.32 9.08
C TYR A 86 -1.49 -2.57 8.39
N ARG A 87 -2.22 -3.12 7.43
CA ARG A 87 -1.84 -4.34 6.71
C ARG A 87 -0.51 -4.15 5.95
N VAL A 88 -0.37 -3.02 5.27
CA VAL A 88 0.79 -2.66 4.46
C VAL A 88 2.03 -2.47 5.34
N SER A 89 1.87 -1.79 6.48
CA SER A 89 2.92 -1.58 7.46
C SER A 89 3.48 -2.90 8.01
N ILE A 90 2.60 -3.85 8.37
CA ILE A 90 3.03 -5.18 8.86
C ILE A 90 3.80 -5.95 7.79
N ARG A 91 3.28 -5.99 6.55
CA ARG A 91 3.94 -6.70 5.46
C ARG A 91 5.32 -6.13 5.17
N PHE A 92 5.45 -4.80 5.15
CA PHE A 92 6.73 -4.15 4.91
C PHE A 92 7.73 -4.41 6.04
N PHE A 93 7.27 -4.41 7.30
CA PHE A 93 8.12 -4.73 8.44
C PHE A 93 8.65 -6.18 8.37
N ASN A 94 7.78 -7.13 8.04
CA ASN A 94 8.17 -8.53 7.83
C ASN A 94 9.20 -8.68 6.71
N TYR A 95 9.00 -7.98 5.59
CA TYR A 95 9.97 -7.91 4.50
C TYR A 95 11.31 -7.35 4.95
N ARG A 96 11.33 -6.24 5.71
CA ARG A 96 12.57 -5.65 6.25
C ARG A 96 13.32 -6.60 7.15
N ARG A 97 12.61 -7.36 7.98
CA ARG A 97 13.19 -8.39 8.85
C ARG A 97 13.80 -9.53 8.03
N ALA A 98 13.11 -10.00 6.99
CA ALA A 98 13.62 -11.02 6.08
C ALA A 98 14.88 -10.54 5.34
N LEU A 99 14.86 -9.30 4.84
CA LEU A 99 16.01 -8.69 4.13
C LEU A 99 17.23 -8.58 5.04
N ALA A 100 17.05 -8.21 6.32
CA ALA A 100 18.13 -8.15 7.29
C ALA A 100 18.74 -9.54 7.55
N LYS A 101 17.89 -10.57 7.66
CA LYS A 101 18.33 -11.96 7.84
C LYS A 101 19.14 -12.45 6.63
N GLU A 102 18.65 -12.24 5.42
CA GLU A 102 19.35 -12.65 4.19
C GLU A 102 20.72 -11.95 4.04
N ARG A 103 20.80 -10.66 4.38
CA ARG A 103 22.08 -9.93 4.39
C ARG A 103 23.06 -10.50 5.41
N ALA A 104 22.58 -10.85 6.60
CA ALA A 104 23.42 -11.46 7.63
C ALA A 104 23.96 -12.83 7.20
N GLU A 105 23.12 -13.66 6.58
CA GLU A 105 23.51 -14.97 6.03
C GLU A 105 24.56 -14.84 4.92
N LYS A 106 24.39 -13.89 3.99
CA LYS A 106 25.39 -13.62 2.93
C LYS A 106 26.74 -13.20 3.51
N ILE A 107 26.73 -12.29 4.49
CA ILE A 107 27.97 -11.86 5.18
C ILE A 107 28.63 -13.04 5.89
N ALA A 108 27.86 -13.90 6.57
CA ALA A 108 28.39 -15.08 7.23
C ALA A 108 28.99 -16.10 6.24
N ALA A 109 28.40 -16.23 5.05
CA ALA A 109 28.88 -17.10 3.99
C ALA A 109 30.13 -16.56 3.26
N GLU A 110 30.32 -15.24 3.19
CA GLU A 110 31.50 -14.61 2.58
C GLU A 110 32.73 -14.59 3.51
N LYS A 111 32.53 -14.55 4.84
CA LYS A 111 33.62 -14.61 5.84
C LYS A 111 34.67 -15.71 5.62
N PRO A 112 34.31 -17.00 5.37
CA PRO A 112 35.31 -18.05 5.18
C PRO A 112 36.18 -17.88 3.93
N TYR A 113 35.80 -17.03 2.96
CA TYR A 113 36.58 -16.77 1.75
C TYR A 113 37.44 -15.50 1.82
N GLN A 114 37.23 -14.64 2.83
CA GLN A 114 38.05 -13.44 3.05
C GLN A 114 39.26 -13.68 3.96
N GLU A 115 39.32 -14.83 4.62
CA GLU A 115 40.44 -15.24 5.49
C GLU A 115 41.45 -16.18 4.77
N LEU A 116 41.25 -16.42 3.47
CA LEU A 116 42.14 -17.16 2.56
C LEU A 116 42.92 -16.18 1.67
#